data_AF-A0A0A9CVK2-F1
#
_entry.id   AF-A0A0A9CVK2-F1
#
_cell.length_a   1.000
_cell.length_b   1.000
_cell.length_c   1.000
_cell.angle_alpha   90.00
_cell.angle_beta   90.00
_cell.angle_gamma   90.00
#
_symmetry.space_group_name_H-M   'P 1'
#
loop_
_entity.id
_entity.type
_entity.pdbx_description
1 polymer ?
#
loop_
_entity_poly.entity_id
_entity_poly.type
_entity_poly.pdbx_seq_one_letter_code
_entity_poly.pdbx_strand_id
1 'polypeptide(L)'
;MVHLIEEGLLEESDSLFLSMQKNGCAPDSRMLNSVVRRLLQRGEVSRGGVYLSIIDKNHFSLEASTASLLSSVSSGGKYQHYQKFLPEKYWSSMESTNG
;
A
#
# COMPACT_ATOMS: atom_id res chain seq x y z
N MET A 1 -19.92 -6.28 -16.60
CA MET A 1 -20.01 -7.16 -15.42
C MET A 1 -18.58 -7.54 -15.00
N VAL A 2 -17.87 -6.71 -14.23
CA VAL A 2 -16.46 -7.00 -13.81
C VAL A 2 -16.05 -6.34 -12.47
N HIS A 3 -16.93 -6.14 -11.49
CA HIS A 3 -16.52 -5.57 -10.18
C HIS A 3 -16.55 -6.56 -9.00
N LEU A 4 -16.83 -7.85 -9.21
CA LEU A 4 -16.92 -8.82 -8.11
C LEU A 4 -15.58 -9.48 -7.75
N ILE A 5 -14.69 -9.69 -8.73
CA ILE A 5 -13.38 -10.32 -8.48
C ILE A 5 -12.49 -9.40 -7.63
N GLU A 6 -12.68 -8.11 -7.80
CA GLU A 6 -11.80 -7.08 -7.26
C GLU A 6 -12.04 -6.75 -5.78
N GLU A 7 -13.29 -6.80 -5.32
CA GLU A 7 -13.65 -6.66 -3.90
C GLU A 7 -13.32 -7.94 -3.13
N GLY A 8 -13.61 -9.12 -3.71
CA GLY A 8 -13.32 -10.42 -3.09
C GLY A 8 -11.82 -10.68 -2.89
N LEU A 9 -10.97 -10.25 -3.82
CA LEU A 9 -9.51 -10.37 -3.69
C LEU A 9 -8.93 -9.53 -2.54
N LEU A 10 -9.60 -8.45 -2.15
CA LEU A 10 -9.15 -7.55 -1.10
C LEU A 10 -9.48 -8.11 0.29
N GLU A 11 -10.68 -8.67 0.44
CA GLU A 11 -11.08 -9.41 1.64
C GLU A 11 -10.29 -10.73 1.77
N GLU A 12 -10.02 -11.41 0.65
CA GLU A 12 -9.08 -12.53 0.61
C GLU A 12 -7.66 -12.09 0.96
N SER A 13 -7.19 -10.91 0.55
CA SER A 13 -5.83 -10.45 0.88
C SER A 13 -5.68 -10.10 2.36
N ASP A 14 -6.68 -9.45 2.97
CA ASP A 14 -6.71 -9.19 4.41
C ASP A 14 -6.80 -10.51 5.20
N SER A 15 -7.65 -11.44 4.76
CA SER A 15 -7.79 -12.79 5.34
C SER A 15 -6.52 -13.62 5.19
N LEU A 16 -5.87 -13.58 4.04
CA LEU A 16 -4.60 -14.26 3.75
C LEU A 16 -3.48 -13.66 4.59
N PHE A 17 -3.42 -12.33 4.73
CA PHE A 17 -2.45 -11.66 5.60
C PHE A 17 -2.62 -12.03 7.08
N LEU A 18 -3.87 -12.06 7.57
CA LEU A 18 -4.18 -12.52 8.93
C LEU A 18 -3.87 -14.00 9.13
N SER A 19 -4.18 -14.84 8.14
CA SER A 19 -3.88 -16.27 8.11
C SER A 19 -2.38 -16.54 8.15
N MET A 20 -1.58 -15.82 7.36
CA MET A 20 -0.12 -15.93 7.36
C MET A 20 0.48 -15.56 8.72
N GLN A 21 0.04 -14.42 9.32
CA GLN A 21 0.44 -14.05 10.68
C GLN A 21 0.08 -15.13 11.71
N LYS A 22 -1.14 -15.68 11.62
CA LYS A 22 -1.64 -16.68 12.57
C LYS A 22 -0.93 -18.03 12.45
N ASN A 23 -0.49 -18.39 11.24
CA ASN A 23 0.28 -19.62 10.98
C ASN A 23 1.79 -19.45 11.23
N GLY A 24 2.25 -18.26 11.64
CA GLY A 24 3.69 -17.98 11.80
C GLY A 24 4.45 -17.92 10.47
N CYS A 25 3.75 -17.88 9.33
CA CYS A 25 4.34 -17.64 8.03
C CYS A 25 4.61 -16.14 7.87
N ALA A 26 5.87 -15.79 7.63
CA ALA A 26 6.23 -14.40 7.35
C ALA A 26 5.49 -13.91 6.09
N PRO A 27 4.85 -12.74 6.13
CA PRO A 27 4.24 -12.15 4.93
C PRO A 27 5.30 -11.94 3.86
N ASP A 28 4.98 -12.27 2.60
CA ASP A 28 5.91 -12.11 1.48
C ASP A 28 5.96 -10.63 1.05
N SER A 29 7.17 -10.11 0.82
CA SER A 29 7.39 -8.76 0.30
C SER A 29 6.57 -8.47 -0.96
N ARG A 30 6.49 -9.41 -1.91
CA ARG A 30 5.72 -9.29 -3.16
C ARG A 30 4.22 -9.22 -2.90
N MET A 31 3.72 -9.98 -1.92
CA MET A 31 2.32 -9.95 -1.54
C MET A 31 1.96 -8.58 -0.98
N LEU A 32 2.72 -8.10 -0.01
CA LEU A 32 2.50 -6.79 0.61
C LEU A 32 2.57 -5.66 -0.42
N ASN A 33 3.57 -5.69 -1.32
CA ASN A 33 3.68 -4.74 -2.42
C ASN A 33 2.46 -4.77 -3.35
N SER A 34 1.97 -5.97 -3.69
CA SER A 34 0.79 -6.13 -4.53
C SER A 34 -0.48 -5.59 -3.88
N VAL A 35 -0.66 -5.80 -2.57
CA VAL A 35 -1.80 -5.26 -1.81
C VAL A 35 -1.75 -3.74 -1.76
N VAL A 36 -0.60 -3.15 -1.40
CA VAL A 36 -0.42 -1.68 -1.40
C VAL A 36 -0.77 -1.11 -2.76
N ARG A 37 -0.23 -1.69 -3.84
CA ARG A 37 -0.49 -1.22 -5.20
C ARG A 37 -1.98 -1.21 -5.56
N ARG A 38 -2.72 -2.28 -5.24
CA ARG A 38 -4.18 -2.32 -5.49
C ARG A 38 -4.93 -1.28 -4.66
N LEU A 39 -4.59 -1.13 -3.39
CA LEU A 39 -5.23 -0.12 -2.52
C LEU A 39 -5.00 1.29 -3.04
N LEU A 40 -3.79 1.60 -3.50
CA LEU A 40 -3.49 2.89 -4.11
C LEU A 40 -4.28 3.13 -5.41
N GLN A 41 -4.45 2.10 -6.25
CA GLN A 41 -5.28 2.18 -7.46
C GLN A 41 -6.75 2.47 -7.16
N ARG A 42 -7.28 1.96 -6.03
CA ARG A 42 -8.64 2.25 -5.54
C ARG A 42 -8.78 3.61 -4.86
N GLY A 43 -7.66 4.27 -4.53
CA GLY A 43 -7.64 5.48 -3.71
C GLY A 43 -7.80 5.20 -2.20
N GLU A 44 -7.67 3.95 -1.76
CA GLU A 44 -7.72 3.52 -0.36
C GLU A 44 -6.36 3.72 0.34
N VAL A 45 -5.87 4.96 0.33
CA VAL A 45 -4.53 5.31 0.82
C VAL A 45 -4.36 5.02 2.32
N SER A 46 -5.42 5.17 3.11
CA SER A 46 -5.41 4.86 4.55
C SER A 46 -5.04 3.40 4.82
N ARG A 47 -5.66 2.45 4.11
CA ARG A 47 -5.33 1.01 4.21
C ARG A 47 -3.97 0.73 3.59
N GLY A 48 -3.64 1.37 2.46
CA GLY A 48 -2.31 1.26 1.85
C GLY A 48 -1.19 1.65 2.82
N GLY A 49 -1.41 2.66 3.67
CA GLY A 49 -0.48 3.09 4.71
C GLY A 49 -0.23 2.09 5.82
N VAL A 50 -1.25 1.33 6.21
CA VAL A 50 -1.11 0.22 7.17
C VAL A 50 -0.16 -0.84 6.60
N TYR A 51 -0.36 -1.24 5.35
CA TYR A 51 0.50 -2.21 4.68
C TYR A 51 1.92 -1.70 4.42
N LEU A 52 2.08 -0.41 4.10
CA LEU A 52 3.39 0.24 4.00
C LEU A 52 4.15 0.22 5.33
N SER A 53 3.45 0.40 6.45
CA SER A 53 4.04 0.30 7.79
C SER A 53 4.48 -1.13 8.10
N ILE A 54 3.74 -2.13 7.63
CA ILE A 54 4.11 -3.54 7.76
C ILE A 54 5.36 -3.84 6.93
N ILE A 55 5.43 -3.38 5.67
CA ILE A 55 6.62 -3.50 4.81
C ILE A 55 7.84 -2.90 5.52
N ASP A 56 7.69 -1.71 6.11
CA ASP A 56 8.74 -1.04 6.89
C ASP A 56 9.21 -1.87 8.08
N LYS A 57 8.27 -2.32 8.91
CA LYS A 57 8.54 -3.11 10.11
C LYS A 57 9.23 -4.44 9.80
N ASN A 58 8.98 -5.01 8.62
CA ASN A 58 9.63 -6.24 8.16
C ASN A 58 10.90 -5.97 7.33
N HIS A 59 11.36 -4.72 7.23
CA HIS A 59 12.51 -4.30 6.43
C HIS A 59 12.43 -4.72 4.94
N PHE A 60 11.21 -4.84 4.42
CA PHE A 60 10.99 -5.15 3.02
C PHE A 60 11.13 -3.91 2.14
N SER A 61 11.60 -4.15 0.92
CA SER A 61 11.71 -3.11 -0.10
C SER A 61 10.39 -2.93 -0.84
N LEU A 62 10.07 -1.69 -1.19
CA LEU A 62 9.00 -1.40 -2.13
C LEU A 62 9.45 -1.72 -3.55
N GLU A 63 8.55 -2.33 -4.31
CA GLU A 63 8.71 -2.46 -5.75
C GLU A 63 8.59 -1.08 -6.42
N ALA A 64 9.36 -0.89 -7.49
CA ALA A 64 9.33 0.33 -8.29
C ALA A 64 7.92 0.67 -8.79
N SER A 65 7.12 -0.35 -9.12
CA SER A 65 5.73 -0.17 -9.57
C SER A 65 4.84 0.42 -8.46
N THR A 66 5.02 -0.02 -7.22
CA THR A 66 4.29 0.48 -6.04
C THR A 66 4.73 1.89 -5.69
N ALA A 67 6.04 2.17 -5.70
CA ALA A 67 6.58 3.50 -5.42
C ALA A 67 6.15 4.54 -6.47
N SER A 68 6.15 4.18 -7.76
CA SER A 68 5.66 5.03 -8.84
C SER A 68 4.18 5.36 -8.68
N LEU A 69 3.37 4.38 -8.26
CA LEU A 69 1.96 4.61 -7.98
C LEU A 69 1.77 5.54 -6.78
N LEU A 70 2.55 5.35 -5.70
CA LEU A 70 2.54 6.22 -4.53
C LEU A 70 2.79 7.69 -4.91
N SER A 71 3.80 7.94 -5.74
CA SER A 71 4.13 9.27 -6.26
C SER A 71 3.00 9.83 -7.15
N SER A 72 2.40 8.97 -7.99
CA SER A 72 1.30 9.36 -8.88
C SER A 72 0.02 9.73 -8.14
N VAL A 73 -0.33 9.03 -7.05
CA VAL A 73 -1.50 9.39 -6.25
C VAL A 73 -1.21 10.63 -5.39
N SER A 74 0.07 10.88 -5.06
CA SER A 74 0.52 12.08 -4.32
C SER A 74 0.32 13.38 -5.10
N SER A 75 0.64 13.37 -6.41
CA SER A 75 0.46 14.54 -7.28
C SER A 75 -1.01 14.84 -7.62
N GLY A 76 -1.93 13.89 -7.40
CA GLY A 76 -3.36 14.03 -7.67
C GLY A 76 -4.17 14.80 -6.61
N GLY A 77 -3.53 15.46 -5.64
CA GLY A 77 -4.19 16.30 -4.62
C GLY A 77 -4.97 15.55 -3.53
N LYS A 78 -5.34 14.28 -3.76
CA LYS A 78 -6.07 13.44 -2.79
C LYS A 78 -5.22 13.08 -1.55
N TYR A 79 -3.90 13.25 -1.63
CA TYR A 79 -2.94 12.70 -0.67
C TYR A 79 -2.60 13.59 0.53
N GLN A 80 -2.90 14.89 0.46
CA GLN A 80 -2.62 15.82 1.57
C GLN A 80 -3.37 15.42 2.86
N HIS A 81 -4.58 14.87 2.73
CA HIS A 81 -5.36 14.36 3.87
C HIS A 81 -4.87 13.00 4.39
N TYR A 82 -4.09 12.26 3.58
CA TYR A 82 -3.62 10.92 3.94
C TYR A 82 -2.19 10.89 4.47
N GLN A 83 -1.50 12.03 4.51
CA GLN A 83 -0.15 12.17 5.08
C GLN A 83 -0.06 11.61 6.51
N LYS A 84 -1.15 11.74 7.30
CA LYS A 84 -1.25 11.19 8.67
C LYS A 84 -1.30 9.67 8.77
N PHE A 85 -1.58 8.97 7.67
CA PHE A 85 -1.72 7.50 7.64
C PHE A 85 -0.49 6.79 7.08
N LEU A 86 0.52 7.55 6.64
CA LEU A 86 1.71 7.01 5.99
C LEU A 86 2.93 7.16 6.89
N PRO A 87 3.87 6.20 6.85
CA PRO A 87 5.17 6.36 7.48
C PRO A 87 5.93 7.58 6.93
N GLU A 88 6.60 8.33 7.81
CA GLU A 88 7.30 9.59 7.48
C GLU A 88 8.33 9.42 6.36
N LYS A 89 8.97 8.25 6.24
CA LYS A 89 9.95 8.00 5.17
C LYS A 89 9.38 8.14 3.75
N TYR A 90 8.06 8.02 3.61
CA TYR A 90 7.38 8.16 2.34
C TYR A 90 7.00 9.60 2.01
N TRP A 91 6.99 10.52 2.99
CA TRP A 91 6.85 11.96 2.73
C TRP A 91 7.92 12.40 1.75
N SER A 92 9.20 12.09 1.98
CA SER A 92 10.29 12.66 1.18
C SER A 92 10.22 12.28 -0.31
N SER A 93 9.56 11.18 -0.69
CA SER A 93 9.30 10.82 -2.10
C SER A 93 8.17 11.66 -2.74
N MET A 94 7.49 12.49 -1.96
CA MET A 94 6.33 13.31 -2.33
C MET A 94 6.66 14.81 -2.38
N GLU A 95 7.83 15.23 -1.86
CA GLU A 95 8.25 16.65 -1.80
C GLU A 95 9.00 17.14 -3.07
N SER A 96 9.01 16.36 -4.16
CA SER A 96 9.60 16.78 -5.44
C SER A 96 8.55 17.28 -6.44
N THR A 97 7.72 18.25 -6.09
CA THR A 97 6.99 19.08 -7.07
C THR A 97 6.73 20.49 -6.52
N ASN A 98 7.79 21.22 -6.15
CA ASN A 98 7.70 22.67 -6.05
C ASN A 98 8.91 23.26 -6.80
N GLY A 99 8.74 23.41 -8.11
CA GLY A 99 9.61 24.15 -9.01
C GLY A 99 8.78 25.20 -9.70
#